data_AF-A0A6U9KAZ1-F1
#
_entry.id   AF-A0A6U9KAZ1-F1
#
_cell.length_a   1.000
_cell.length_b   1.000
_cell.length_c   1.000
_cell.angle_alpha   90.00
_cell.angle_beta   90.00
_cell.angle_gamma   90.00
#
_symmetry.space_group_name_H-M   'P 1'
#
loop_
_entity.id
_entity.type
_entity.pdbx_description
1 polymer ?
#
loop_
_entity_poly.entity_id
_entity_poly.type
_entity_poly.pdbx_seq_one_letter_code
_entity_poly.pdbx_strand_id
1 'polypeptide(L)'
;MSLATLPRIGFVCWALVCAGVLAQEEEEFQDTPLLSSLWQATSQFDNDAIDRLLDSQPVGATARASDGRGLAWWAFEFKNVYALGSIIAHGGDIESKSEDVQGQAAIDMCTQDNDCDKKAIVARAKELVADIKERKKQREQEEDIDPDEDIGDDEF
;
A
#
# COMPACT_ATOMS: atom_id res chain seq x y z
N MET A 1 21.58 -56.79 -53.19
CA MET A 1 21.27 -55.50 -53.84
C MET A 1 19.92 -55.03 -53.33
N SER A 2 19.86 -53.74 -53.01
CA SER A 2 18.81 -52.95 -52.34
C SER A 2 17.38 -53.16 -52.85
N LEU A 3 16.37 -53.07 -51.95
CA LEU A 3 15.39 -51.97 -51.92
C LEU A 3 14.45 -52.03 -50.70
N ALA A 4 13.97 -50.84 -50.35
CA ALA A 4 13.41 -50.39 -49.08
C ALA A 4 12.00 -50.91 -48.74
N THR A 5 11.58 -50.76 -47.48
CA THR A 5 10.37 -50.00 -47.07
C THR A 5 10.36 -49.84 -45.52
N LEU A 6 10.34 -48.60 -45.03
CA LEU A 6 10.11 -48.21 -43.63
C LEU A 6 8.82 -47.38 -43.58
N PRO A 7 7.85 -47.66 -42.70
CA PRO A 7 6.82 -46.70 -42.36
C PRO A 7 7.20 -45.92 -41.10
N ARG A 8 7.00 -44.60 -41.24
CA ARG A 8 6.99 -43.56 -40.21
C ARG A 8 5.91 -43.84 -39.17
N ILE A 9 6.16 -43.48 -37.91
CA ILE A 9 5.28 -42.85 -36.90
C ILE A 9 6.25 -42.65 -35.71
N GLY A 10 6.70 -41.45 -35.38
CA GLY A 10 5.89 -40.34 -34.92
C GLY A 10 5.68 -40.51 -33.41
N PHE A 11 6.46 -39.79 -32.60
CA PHE A 11 6.03 -39.04 -31.41
C PHE A 11 7.25 -38.59 -30.62
N VAL A 12 7.52 -37.30 -30.74
CA VAL A 12 8.35 -36.51 -29.84
C VAL A 12 7.71 -36.57 -28.46
N CYS A 13 8.42 -37.07 -27.45
CA CYS A 13 8.06 -36.84 -26.06
C CYS A 13 9.31 -36.35 -25.33
N TRP A 14 9.69 -35.12 -25.66
CA TRP A 14 10.57 -34.32 -24.82
C TRP A 14 9.70 -33.76 -23.69
N ALA A 15 9.42 -34.59 -22.69
CA ALA A 15 8.78 -34.14 -21.46
C ALA A 15 9.86 -33.53 -20.56
N LEU A 16 10.27 -32.32 -20.93
CA LEU A 16 10.99 -31.41 -20.07
C LEU A 16 10.01 -30.99 -18.98
N VAL A 17 10.02 -31.71 -17.85
CA VAL A 17 9.30 -31.32 -16.64
C VAL A 17 10.03 -30.10 -16.09
N CYS A 18 9.68 -28.92 -16.60
CA CYS A 18 9.93 -27.67 -15.92
C CYS A 18 9.17 -27.71 -14.60
N ALA A 19 9.85 -28.09 -13.53
CA ALA A 19 9.48 -27.68 -12.18
C ALA A 19 9.63 -26.16 -12.12
N GLY A 20 8.61 -25.45 -12.62
CA GLY A 20 8.42 -24.04 -12.40
C GLY A 20 8.04 -23.83 -10.94
N VAL A 21 9.04 -23.89 -10.05
CA VAL A 21 8.95 -23.19 -8.78
C VAL A 21 8.89 -21.71 -9.18
N LEU A 22 7.69 -21.14 -9.09
CA LEU A 22 7.52 -19.70 -9.07
C LEU A 22 8.28 -19.21 -7.85
N ALA A 23 9.51 -18.74 -8.07
CA ALA A 23 10.17 -17.86 -7.13
C ALA A 23 9.30 -16.60 -7.08
N GLN A 24 8.37 -16.55 -6.12
CA GLN A 24 7.94 -15.26 -5.61
C GLN A 24 9.23 -14.62 -5.07
N GLU A 25 9.63 -13.48 -5.61
CA GLU A 25 10.50 -12.59 -4.87
C GLU A 25 9.85 -12.43 -3.49
N GLU A 26 10.47 -13.01 -2.47
CA GLU A 26 10.20 -12.59 -1.10
C GLU A 26 10.64 -11.12 -1.09
N GLU A 27 9.69 -10.19 -1.28
CA GLU A 27 9.91 -8.80 -0.89
C GLU A 27 10.31 -8.86 0.59
N GLU A 28 11.60 -8.72 0.83
CA GLU A 28 12.14 -8.75 2.17
C GLU A 28 11.59 -7.51 2.86
N PHE A 29 10.66 -7.70 3.79
CA PHE A 29 10.12 -6.56 4.53
C PHE A 29 11.22 -5.96 5.39
N GLN A 30 11.36 -4.63 5.35
CA GLN A 30 12.46 -3.93 6.01
C GLN A 30 11.95 -2.69 6.73
N ASP A 31 12.56 -2.39 7.87
CA ASP A 31 12.28 -1.16 8.59
C ASP A 31 12.88 0.03 7.85
N THR A 32 12.07 1.05 7.58
CA THR A 32 12.50 2.27 6.92
C THR A 32 12.15 3.50 7.77
N PRO A 33 12.86 4.64 7.60
CA PRO A 33 12.49 5.89 8.26
C PRO A 33 11.07 6.35 7.93
N LEU A 34 10.61 6.10 6.69
CA LEU A 34 9.22 6.36 6.27
C LEU A 34 8.23 5.57 7.14
N LEU A 35 8.44 4.27 7.29
CA LEU A 35 7.58 3.38 8.07
C LEU A 35 7.56 3.77 9.55
N SER A 36 8.72 4.13 10.11
CA SER A 36 8.79 4.66 11.49
C SER A 36 7.99 5.95 11.66
N SER A 37 8.09 6.88 10.68
CA SER A 37 7.37 8.15 10.70
C SER A 37 5.86 7.95 10.54
N LEU A 38 5.45 7.04 9.65
CA LEU A 38 4.06 6.66 9.46
C LEU A 38 3.46 6.01 10.70
N TRP A 39 4.20 5.10 11.35
CA TRP A 39 3.78 4.50 12.62
C TRP A 39 3.55 5.59 13.68
N GLN A 40 4.52 6.50 13.84
CA GLN A 40 4.41 7.60 14.81
C GLN A 40 3.21 8.49 14.53
N ALA A 41 3.05 8.97 13.29
CA ALA A 41 1.93 9.83 12.90
C ALA A 41 0.57 9.13 13.11
N THR A 42 0.50 7.83 12.78
CA THR A 42 -0.71 7.02 12.98
C THR A 42 -1.06 6.87 14.46
N SER A 43 -0.06 6.59 15.31
CA SER A 43 -0.25 6.44 16.77
C SER A 43 -0.68 7.73 17.45
N GLN A 44 -0.27 8.89 16.91
CA GLN A 44 -0.56 10.22 17.45
C GLN A 44 -1.80 10.86 16.82
N PHE A 45 -2.45 10.21 15.84
CA PHE A 45 -3.54 10.77 15.05
C PHE A 45 -3.18 12.10 14.35
N ASP A 46 -1.92 12.22 13.93
CA ASP A 46 -1.41 13.38 13.20
C ASP A 46 -1.72 13.24 11.71
N ASN A 47 -2.92 13.68 11.34
CA ASN A 47 -3.44 13.61 9.97
C ASN A 47 -2.60 14.40 8.97
N ASP A 48 -2.05 15.55 9.38
CA ASP A 48 -1.21 16.40 8.52
C ASP A 48 0.15 15.76 8.27
N ALA A 49 0.71 15.05 9.24
CA ALA A 49 1.91 14.24 9.02
C ALA A 49 1.64 13.03 8.11
N ILE A 50 0.51 12.32 8.29
CA ILE A 50 0.11 11.22 7.40
C ILE A 50 -0.01 11.72 5.95
N ASP A 51 -0.70 12.82 5.74
CA ASP A 51 -0.89 13.43 4.43
C ASP A 51 0.46 13.78 3.77
N ARG A 52 1.33 14.52 4.44
CA ARG A 52 2.65 14.90 3.90
C ARG A 52 3.54 13.69 3.59
N LEU A 53 3.53 12.67 4.46
CA LEU A 53 4.32 11.46 4.25
C LEU A 53 3.83 10.66 3.04
N LEU A 54 2.52 10.52 2.85
CA LEU A 54 1.95 9.76 1.74
C LEU A 54 1.92 10.54 0.43
N ASP A 55 1.85 11.86 0.47
CA ASP A 55 1.96 12.69 -0.73
C ASP A 55 3.40 12.66 -1.27
N SER A 56 4.40 12.76 -0.39
CA SER A 56 5.81 12.63 -0.79
C SER A 56 6.24 11.20 -1.16
N GLN A 57 5.73 10.19 -0.45
CA GLN A 57 6.06 8.79 -0.67
C GLN A 57 4.81 7.89 -0.66
N PRO A 58 4.05 7.83 -1.78
CA PRO A 58 2.80 7.07 -1.86
C PRO A 58 2.95 5.58 -1.58
N VAL A 59 4.14 5.01 -1.80
CA VAL A 59 4.46 3.61 -1.48
C VAL A 59 4.24 3.27 -0.01
N GLY A 60 4.29 4.28 0.88
CA GLY A 60 4.01 4.12 2.31
C GLY A 60 2.61 3.57 2.63
N ALA A 61 1.65 3.70 1.72
CA ALA A 61 0.31 3.15 1.89
C ALA A 61 0.27 1.61 1.85
N THR A 62 1.24 0.97 1.20
CA THR A 62 1.31 -0.49 1.04
C THR A 62 2.62 -1.12 1.54
N ALA A 63 3.63 -0.30 1.82
CA ALA A 63 4.92 -0.76 2.35
C ALA A 63 4.77 -1.45 3.71
N ARG A 64 5.69 -2.38 3.97
CA ARG A 64 5.69 -3.23 5.18
C ARG A 64 7.06 -3.21 5.86
N ALA A 65 7.02 -3.13 7.18
CA ALA A 65 8.13 -3.19 8.12
C ALA A 65 8.60 -4.63 8.34
N SER A 66 9.73 -4.81 9.02
CA SER A 66 10.38 -6.13 9.17
C SER A 66 9.52 -7.18 9.89
N ASP A 67 8.55 -6.76 10.69
CA ASP A 67 7.55 -7.62 11.33
C ASP A 67 6.38 -7.98 10.40
N GLY A 68 6.45 -7.59 9.13
CA GLY A 68 5.37 -7.73 8.16
C GLY A 68 4.21 -6.77 8.41
N ARG A 69 4.27 -5.82 9.33
CA ARG A 69 3.18 -4.85 9.52
C ARG A 69 3.40 -3.63 8.66
N GLY A 70 2.33 -2.92 8.36
CA GLY A 70 2.40 -1.66 7.63
C GLY A 70 1.31 -0.73 8.11
N LEU A 71 1.10 0.36 7.37
CA LEU A 71 0.15 1.42 7.74
C LEU A 71 -1.25 0.86 8.08
N ALA A 72 -1.72 -0.15 7.34
CA ALA A 72 -3.02 -0.79 7.60
C ALA A 72 -3.10 -1.44 8.99
N TRP A 73 -2.07 -2.17 9.42
CA TRP A 73 -2.04 -2.85 10.72
C TRP A 73 -2.10 -1.83 11.85
N TRP A 74 -1.24 -0.81 11.79
CA TRP A 74 -1.17 0.23 12.82
C TRP A 74 -2.45 1.06 12.86
N ALA A 75 -3.06 1.34 11.70
CA ALA A 75 -4.31 2.08 11.64
C ALA A 75 -5.46 1.32 12.31
N PHE A 76 -5.53 -0.01 12.18
CA PHE A 76 -6.49 -0.82 12.93
C PHE A 76 -6.14 -0.96 14.41
N GLU A 77 -4.87 -1.11 14.74
CA GLU A 77 -4.37 -1.19 16.12
C GLU A 77 -4.76 0.06 16.92
N PHE A 78 -4.54 1.24 16.34
CA PHE A 78 -4.89 2.52 16.98
C PHE A 78 -6.31 2.98 16.69
N LYS A 79 -7.10 2.24 15.89
CA LYS A 79 -8.44 2.66 15.42
C LYS A 79 -8.40 4.03 14.71
N ASN A 80 -7.30 4.33 14.03
CA ASN A 80 -7.10 5.56 13.29
C ASN A 80 -7.84 5.49 11.94
N VAL A 81 -9.10 5.91 11.97
CA VAL A 81 -10.00 5.95 10.82
C VAL A 81 -9.43 6.81 9.68
N TYR A 82 -8.72 7.88 10.02
CA TYR A 82 -8.11 8.77 9.03
C TYR A 82 -7.03 8.03 8.24
N ALA A 83 -6.10 7.38 8.92
CA ALA A 83 -5.04 6.60 8.28
C ALA A 83 -5.63 5.50 7.36
N LEU A 84 -6.70 4.82 7.77
CA LEU A 84 -7.43 3.88 6.93
C LEU A 84 -8.02 4.54 5.67
N GLY A 85 -8.62 5.73 5.82
CA GLY A 85 -9.10 6.53 4.70
C GLY A 85 -7.97 6.93 3.75
N SER A 86 -6.80 7.31 4.28
CA SER A 86 -5.63 7.70 3.49
C SER A 86 -5.06 6.52 2.70
N ILE A 87 -5.02 5.32 3.28
CA ILE A 87 -4.65 4.11 2.53
C ILE A 87 -5.56 3.92 1.30
N ILE A 88 -6.88 4.00 1.49
CA ILE A 88 -7.85 3.87 0.39
C ILE A 88 -7.67 5.00 -0.63
N ALA A 89 -7.44 6.24 -0.17
CA ALA A 89 -7.24 7.39 -1.04
C ALA A 89 -6.02 7.22 -1.97
N HIS A 90 -4.98 6.55 -1.49
CA HIS A 90 -3.77 6.20 -2.24
C HIS A 90 -3.85 4.84 -2.97
N GLY A 91 -5.03 4.20 -3.01
CA GLY A 91 -5.27 2.97 -3.76
C GLY A 91 -4.90 1.67 -3.03
N GLY A 92 -4.59 1.74 -1.74
CA GLY A 92 -4.38 0.55 -0.91
C GLY A 92 -5.68 -0.14 -0.49
N ASP A 93 -5.56 -1.41 -0.11
CA ASP A 93 -6.68 -2.25 0.36
C ASP A 93 -6.56 -2.49 1.87
N ILE A 94 -7.45 -1.87 2.65
CA ILE A 94 -7.51 -2.03 4.11
C ILE A 94 -8.18 -3.34 4.55
N GLU A 95 -8.90 -4.03 3.66
CA GLU A 95 -9.57 -5.30 3.95
C GLU A 95 -8.79 -6.50 3.41
N SER A 96 -7.52 -6.27 3.02
CA SER A 96 -6.60 -7.30 2.56
C SER A 96 -6.47 -8.43 3.58
N LYS A 97 -6.41 -9.65 3.06
CA LYS A 97 -6.17 -10.87 3.84
C LYS A 97 -4.68 -11.21 4.01
N SER A 98 -3.80 -10.31 3.57
CA SER A 98 -2.36 -10.48 3.80
C SER A 98 -2.10 -10.53 5.30
N GLU A 99 -1.19 -11.41 5.70
CA GLU A 99 -0.85 -11.65 7.12
C GLU A 99 0.55 -11.13 7.40
N ASP A 100 0.76 -10.57 8.60
CA ASP A 100 2.08 -10.25 9.15
C ASP A 100 2.89 -11.53 9.47
N VAL A 101 4.11 -11.39 10.00
CA VAL A 101 4.94 -12.56 10.35
C VAL A 101 4.35 -13.42 11.47
N GLN A 102 3.32 -12.92 12.16
CA GLN A 102 2.59 -13.62 13.22
C GLN A 102 1.30 -14.29 12.71
N GLY A 103 1.00 -14.20 11.41
CA GLY A 103 -0.22 -14.78 10.82
C GLY A 103 -1.46 -13.92 11.06
N GLN A 104 -1.30 -12.61 11.33
CA GLN A 104 -2.42 -11.72 11.63
C GLN A 104 -2.66 -10.75 10.47
N ALA A 105 -3.91 -10.66 10.00
CA ALA A 105 -4.31 -9.63 9.05
C ALA A 105 -4.47 -8.27 9.75
N ALA A 106 -4.37 -7.18 8.98
CA ALA A 106 -4.48 -5.82 9.51
C ALA A 106 -5.78 -5.61 10.32
N ILE A 107 -6.91 -6.10 9.81
CA ILE A 107 -8.22 -5.98 10.45
C ILE A 107 -8.30 -6.72 11.80
N ASP A 108 -7.40 -7.67 12.06
CA ASP A 108 -7.34 -8.42 13.32
C ASP A 108 -6.61 -7.68 14.43
N MET A 109 -5.90 -6.60 14.11
CA MET A 109 -5.31 -5.71 15.13
C MET A 109 -6.38 -5.01 15.97
N CYS A 110 -7.56 -4.83 15.39
CA CYS A 110 -8.69 -4.25 16.06
C CYS A 110 -9.45 -5.31 16.90
N THR A 111 -8.75 -5.90 17.88
CA THR A 111 -9.28 -6.94 18.78
C THR A 111 -8.83 -6.79 20.24
N GLN A 112 -7.84 -5.94 20.54
CA GLN A 112 -7.30 -5.83 21.90
C GLN A 112 -8.26 -5.16 22.90
N ASP A 113 -9.31 -4.48 22.41
CA ASP A 113 -10.35 -3.87 23.24
C ASP A 113 -11.75 -4.40 22.87
N ASN A 114 -12.62 -4.58 23.87
CA ASN A 114 -14.01 -5.05 23.71
C ASN A 114 -14.89 -4.16 22.80
N ASP A 115 -14.43 -2.96 22.43
CA ASP A 115 -15.21 -1.95 21.71
C ASP A 115 -14.77 -1.73 20.25
N CYS A 116 -13.97 -2.62 19.66
CA CYS A 116 -13.67 -2.50 18.24
C CYS A 116 -14.85 -2.96 17.35
N ASP A 117 -15.63 -2.01 16.83
CA ASP A 117 -16.53 -2.24 15.70
C ASP A 117 -15.78 -2.07 14.36
N LYS A 118 -15.20 -3.17 13.88
CA LYS A 118 -14.48 -3.25 12.60
C LYS A 118 -15.31 -2.69 11.43
N LYS A 119 -16.62 -2.96 11.39
CA LYS A 119 -17.50 -2.51 10.30
C LYS A 119 -17.71 -1.01 10.37
N ALA A 120 -17.95 -0.46 11.56
CA ALA A 120 -18.11 0.98 11.73
C ALA A 120 -16.82 1.74 11.38
N ILE A 121 -15.66 1.23 11.78
CA ILE A 121 -14.36 1.84 11.45
C ILE A 121 -14.12 1.87 9.94
N VAL A 122 -14.33 0.74 9.25
CA VAL A 122 -14.19 0.66 7.79
C VAL A 122 -15.18 1.57 7.06
N ALA A 123 -16.44 1.64 7.53
CA ALA A 123 -17.44 2.53 6.96
C ALA A 123 -17.03 4.01 7.06
N ARG A 124 -16.62 4.45 8.26
CA ARG A 124 -16.15 5.82 8.49
C ARG A 124 -14.89 6.14 7.68
N ALA A 125 -13.96 5.18 7.54
CA ALA A 125 -12.77 5.38 6.73
C ALA A 125 -13.13 5.64 5.26
N LYS A 126 -14.08 4.87 4.70
CA LYS A 126 -14.58 5.03 3.33
C LYS A 126 -15.29 6.39 3.13
N GLU A 127 -16.02 6.88 4.13
CA GLU A 127 -16.66 8.20 4.08
C GLU A 127 -15.66 9.35 3.97
N LEU A 128 -14.48 9.23 4.62
CA LEU A 128 -13.44 10.26 4.59
C LEU A 128 -12.66 10.32 3.27
N VAL A 129 -12.71 9.28 2.44
CA VAL A 129 -11.87 9.18 1.24
C VAL A 129 -12.05 10.36 0.28
N ALA A 130 -13.29 10.82 0.10
CA ALA A 130 -13.57 11.95 -0.77
C ALA A 130 -12.93 13.25 -0.27
N ASP A 131 -13.02 13.49 1.04
CA ASP A 131 -12.43 14.65 1.73
C ASP A 131 -10.90 14.61 1.69
N ILE A 132 -10.29 13.44 1.95
CA ILE A 132 -8.83 13.24 1.88
C ILE A 132 -8.30 13.52 0.47
N LYS A 133 -8.98 13.00 -0.56
CA LYS A 133 -8.60 13.25 -1.96
C LYS A 133 -8.73 14.72 -2.34
N GLU A 134 -9.72 15.42 -1.79
CA GLU A 134 -9.88 16.85 -2.06
C GLU A 134 -8.80 17.68 -1.37
N ARG A 135 -8.48 17.41 -0.10
CA ARG A 135 -7.34 18.02 0.59
C ARG A 135 -6.02 17.81 -0.14
N LYS A 136 -5.80 16.61 -0.67
CA LYS A 136 -4.61 16.30 -1.48
C LYS A 136 -4.50 17.22 -2.71
N LYS A 137 -5.58 17.36 -3.48
CA LYS A 137 -5.57 18.26 -4.65
C LYS A 137 -5.30 19.71 -4.28
N GLN A 138 -5.81 20.17 -3.13
CA GLN A 138 -5.56 21.54 -2.65
C GLN A 138 -4.08 21.76 -2.37
N ARG A 139 -3.41 20.81 -1.70
CA ARG A 139 -1.97 20.87 -1.46
C ARG A 139 -1.15 20.84 -2.75
N GLU A 140 -1.51 19.96 -3.68
CA GLU A 140 -0.86 19.90 -5.00
C GLU A 140 -0.99 21.25 -5.75
N GLN A 141 -2.16 21.91 -5.67
CA GLN A 141 -2.38 23.22 -6.29
C GLN A 141 -1.61 24.36 -5.59
N GLU A 142 -1.42 24.29 -4.28
CA GLU A 142 -0.62 25.27 -3.52
C GLU A 142 0.87 25.15 -3.84
N GLU A 143 1.37 23.92 -4.06
CA GLU A 143 2.76 23.68 -4.46
C GLU A 143 3.09 24.22 -5.87
N ASP A 144 2.09 24.29 -6.76
CA ASP A 144 2.26 24.77 -8.14
C ASP A 144 2.26 26.32 -8.27
N ILE A 145 2.01 27.06 -7.19
CA ILE A 145 2.05 28.54 -7.20
C ILE A 145 3.51 29.00 -7.04
N ASP A 146 4.16 29.35 -8.15
CA ASP A 146 5.51 29.94 -8.15
C ASP A 146 5.50 31.32 -7.46
N PRO A 147 6.18 31.50 -6.31
CA PRO A 147 6.25 32.80 -5.63
C PRO A 147 7.08 33.85 -6.40
N ASP A 148 7.77 33.48 -7.48
CA ASP A 148 8.60 34.39 -8.28
C ASP A 148 7.87 34.98 -9.51
N GLU A 149 6.63 34.58 -9.80
CA GLU A 149 5.79 35.26 -10.80
C GLU A 149 4.94 36.38 -10.17
N ASP A 150 5.48 37.60 -10.28
CA ASP A 150 4.78 38.90 -10.35
C ASP A 150 4.79 39.79 -9.09
N ILE A 151 5.89 40.53 -8.91
CA ILE A 151 5.78 42.00 -8.87
C ILE A 151 6.68 42.53 -9.98
N GLY A 152 6.14 42.59 -11.20
CA GLY A 152 6.62 43.54 -12.19
C GLY A 152 6.63 44.93 -11.56
N ASP A 153 7.83 45.46 -11.32
CA ASP A 153 8.09 46.82 -10.86
C ASP A 153 7.68 47.79 -11.99
N ASP A 154 6.37 48.05 -12.08
CA ASP A 154 5.75 49.00 -12.98
C ASP A 154 6.04 50.44 -12.51
N GLU A 155 7.13 50.97 -13.05
CA GLU A 155 7.29 52.35 -13.54
C GLU A 155 6.97 53.49 -12.52
N PHE A 156 8.03 54.10 -11.96
CA PHE A 156 8.01 55.48 -11.46
C PHE A 156 9.13 56.34 -12.07
#